data_AF-A0A1J5HE36-F1
#
_entry.id   AF-A0A1J5HE36-F1
#
_cell.length_a   1.000
_cell.length_b   1.000
_cell.length_c   1.000
_cell.angle_alpha   90.00
_cell.angle_beta   90.00
_cell.angle_gamma   90.00
#
_symmetry.space_group_name_H-M   'P 1'
#
loop_
_entity.id
_entity.type
_entity.pdbx_description
1 polymer ?
#
loop_
_entity_poly.entity_id
_entity_poly.type
_entity_poly.pdbx_seq_one_letter_code
_entity_poly.pdbx_strand_id
1 'polypeptide(L)'
;MCDLKFNEFAPTVIVLSPIGQNLHFAAPTYCGYANSGFKAIRSNIPKYGDRYLYISSAKKLTKSQPQPIFSLVQSFSLQKAGNDITECEDAWDYAEHDAMFVIAMSDGATESSFAKEWASEMVTTFVKDQSAFSHETRWLSDLQTRWQSWLSEQKLPWFAKRKAQQGAYATFLSLQVRADLSWQAIAVGDSCLFVVRDRCLQQSFPVQHSNEFGNSPNLVGTSSNLRKGSILKVLGKARGGDRFYLATDAIACWIMKQLEANQNPWVKLEQLDVSDKFAAWINELRDRREIVNDDTTLLCLEINYPEIQATTL
;
A
#
# COMPACT_ATOMS: atom_id res chain seq x y z
N MET A 1 -6.38 -41.55 8.38
CA MET A 1 -6.87 -42.83 8.95
C MET A 1 -5.93 -43.16 10.09
N CYS A 2 -6.44 -43.25 11.32
CA CYS A 2 -5.71 -43.29 12.60
C CYS A 2 -4.88 -42.01 12.88
N ASP A 3 -4.98 -41.27 14.00
CA ASP A 3 -5.24 -41.49 15.45
C ASP A 3 -4.04 -41.86 16.32
N LEU A 4 -4.16 -41.47 17.61
CA LEU A 4 -3.25 -41.58 18.78
C LEU A 4 -2.30 -40.36 18.91
N LYS A 5 -2.49 -39.35 19.78
CA LYS A 5 -3.12 -39.13 21.13
C LYS A 5 -2.20 -39.33 22.35
N PHE A 6 -2.49 -38.53 23.39
CA PHE A 6 -2.03 -38.59 24.80
C PHE A 6 -0.59 -38.08 25.09
N ASN A 7 -0.31 -37.39 26.21
CA ASN A 7 -1.14 -36.49 27.05
C ASN A 7 -0.24 -35.58 27.95
N GLU A 8 -0.87 -34.64 28.65
CA GLU A 8 -0.60 -34.09 30.02
C GLU A 8 0.79 -34.32 30.68
N PHE A 9 1.39 -33.36 31.42
CA PHE A 9 0.82 -32.76 32.64
C PHE A 9 1.39 -31.35 32.98
N ALA A 10 0.66 -30.61 33.82
CA ALA A 10 1.08 -29.33 34.41
C ALA A 10 1.50 -29.47 35.90
N PRO A 11 2.01 -28.39 36.53
CA PRO A 11 1.40 -27.97 37.79
C PRO A 11 1.21 -26.44 37.96
N THR A 12 0.41 -26.06 38.97
CA THR A 12 0.00 -24.68 39.35
C THR A 12 0.65 -24.25 40.69
N VAL A 13 0.52 -23.04 41.27
CA VAL A 13 -0.45 -21.92 41.13
C VAL A 13 0.31 -20.54 41.07
N ILE A 14 -0.04 -19.34 41.58
CA ILE A 14 -1.03 -18.82 42.55
C ILE A 14 -1.70 -17.50 42.07
N VAL A 15 -3.03 -17.56 42.06
CA VAL A 15 -4.09 -16.53 42.19
C VAL A 15 -3.73 -15.13 42.75
N LEU A 16 -4.29 -14.07 42.15
CA LEU A 16 -5.01 -12.99 42.87
C LEU A 16 -6.28 -12.54 42.12
N SER A 17 -7.37 -12.36 42.87
CA SER A 17 -8.77 -11.96 42.51
C SER A 17 -9.58 -11.94 43.82
N PRO A 18 -10.82 -11.40 43.94
CA PRO A 18 -11.82 -10.97 42.93
C PRO A 18 -12.03 -9.42 42.97
N ILE A 19 -13.07 -8.73 42.45
CA ILE A 19 -14.54 -8.90 42.35
C ILE A 19 -15.06 -8.02 41.18
N GLY A 20 -16.09 -8.37 40.38
CA GLY A 20 -16.88 -9.60 40.29
C GLY A 20 -18.24 -9.40 39.59
N GLN A 21 -18.85 -10.48 39.08
CA GLN A 21 -20.21 -10.60 38.47
C GLN A 21 -20.38 -9.91 37.08
N ASN A 22 -20.70 -10.58 35.98
CA ASN A 22 -21.85 -11.46 35.61
C ASN A 22 -23.11 -10.67 35.18
N LEU A 23 -23.84 -10.98 34.09
CA LEU A 23 -23.65 -11.99 33.03
C LEU A 23 -24.52 -11.67 31.77
N HIS A 24 -24.22 -12.37 30.66
CA HIS A 24 -25.05 -12.65 29.46
C HIS A 24 -25.67 -11.55 28.57
N PHE A 25 -25.15 -11.50 27.32
CA PHE A 25 -25.87 -11.70 26.05
C PHE A 25 -27.33 -11.18 25.91
N ALA A 26 -27.52 -10.15 25.07
CA ALA A 26 -28.47 -10.17 23.95
C ALA A 26 -28.23 -9.03 22.94
N ALA A 27 -28.35 -9.35 21.66
CA ALA A 27 -28.87 -8.47 20.61
C ALA A 27 -30.19 -9.09 20.14
N PRO A 28 -31.17 -8.38 19.52
CA PRO A 28 -30.98 -7.18 18.70
C PRO A 28 -32.10 -6.10 18.86
N THR A 29 -32.31 -5.31 17.80
CA THR A 29 -33.48 -4.46 17.44
C THR A 29 -33.39 -2.94 17.63
N TYR A 30 -34.08 -2.24 16.70
CA TYR A 30 -34.25 -0.79 16.61
C TYR A 30 -35.14 -0.24 17.74
N CYS A 31 -34.87 0.99 18.20
CA CYS A 31 -35.78 2.16 18.11
C CYS A 31 -35.25 3.31 19.01
N GLY A 32 -35.77 4.53 18.82
CA GLY A 32 -35.80 5.56 19.88
C GLY A 32 -34.91 6.79 19.66
N TYR A 33 -35.52 7.88 19.18
CA TYR A 33 -34.96 9.22 19.36
C TYR A 33 -35.06 9.64 20.83
N ALA A 34 -34.02 10.29 21.36
CA ALA A 34 -34.12 11.16 22.53
C ALA A 34 -33.77 12.59 22.08
N ASN A 35 -34.71 13.54 22.23
CA ASN A 35 -34.56 14.89 21.68
C ASN A 35 -34.95 15.93 22.75
N SER A 36 -33.93 16.59 23.32
CA SER A 36 -34.09 17.60 24.38
C SER A 36 -32.83 18.49 24.45
N GLY A 37 -32.88 19.81 24.29
CA GLY A 37 -33.97 20.69 23.89
C GLY A 37 -34.25 21.81 24.89
N PHE A 38 -33.97 23.06 24.50
CA PHE A 38 -34.41 24.27 25.22
C PHE A 38 -35.05 25.28 24.25
N LYS A 39 -36.05 26.00 24.76
CA LYS A 39 -36.91 26.97 24.03
C LYS A 39 -36.27 28.36 24.12
N ALA A 40 -36.14 29.17 23.07
CA ALA A 40 -37.16 29.75 22.19
C ALA A 40 -38.04 30.85 22.85
N ILE A 41 -38.10 32.03 22.22
CA ILE A 41 -39.07 33.12 22.43
C ILE A 41 -39.52 33.64 21.04
N ARG A 42 -40.73 34.19 20.94
CA ARG A 42 -41.38 34.65 19.69
C ARG A 42 -41.61 36.16 19.68
N SER A 43 -41.81 36.74 18.49
CA SER A 43 -42.98 37.60 18.26
C SER A 43 -43.40 37.67 16.78
N ASN A 44 -44.69 37.95 16.60
CA ASN A 44 -45.52 38.02 15.38
C ASN A 44 -45.07 39.17 14.43
N ILE A 45 -45.56 39.37 13.18
CA ILE A 45 -46.94 39.52 12.66
C ILE A 45 -46.95 39.25 11.13
N PRO A 46 -48.04 38.72 10.51
CA PRO A 46 -48.11 38.41 9.07
C PRO A 46 -48.59 39.57 8.17
N LYS A 47 -48.36 39.46 6.85
CA LYS A 47 -49.22 40.10 5.82
C LYS A 47 -49.13 39.41 4.44
N TYR A 48 -49.90 39.93 3.49
CA TYR A 48 -50.48 39.23 2.33
C TYR A 48 -49.75 39.52 1.00
N GLY A 49 -49.72 38.54 0.10
CA GLY A 49 -49.57 38.72 -1.34
C GLY A 49 -48.15 38.99 -1.88
N ASP A 50 -47.71 38.19 -2.86
CA ASP A 50 -47.84 38.63 -4.25
C ASP A 50 -47.85 37.46 -5.25
N ARG A 51 -48.19 37.72 -6.52
CA ARG A 51 -48.11 36.76 -7.64
C ARG A 51 -46.99 37.13 -8.60
N TYR A 52 -46.46 36.14 -9.31
CA TYR A 52 -45.51 36.25 -10.42
C TYR A 52 -44.13 36.85 -10.10
N LEU A 53 -43.15 35.96 -9.88
CA LEU A 53 -41.86 36.09 -10.56
C LEU A 53 -41.43 34.74 -11.12
N TYR A 54 -41.47 34.62 -12.44
CA TYR A 54 -40.88 33.49 -13.17
C TYR A 54 -39.36 33.70 -13.25
N ILE A 55 -38.59 32.99 -12.43
CA ILE A 55 -37.30 32.46 -12.86
C ILE A 55 -37.29 30.98 -12.48
N SER A 56 -37.60 30.14 -13.47
CA SER A 56 -37.35 28.70 -13.37
C SER A 56 -35.84 28.48 -13.42
N SER A 57 -35.20 28.55 -12.25
CA SER A 57 -33.81 28.15 -12.03
C SER A 57 -33.69 26.64 -12.24
N ALA A 58 -33.73 26.23 -13.50
CA ALA A 58 -33.45 24.88 -13.94
C ALA A 58 -32.02 24.56 -13.51
N LYS A 59 -31.88 23.89 -12.37
CA LYS A 59 -30.65 23.20 -12.01
C LYS A 59 -30.33 22.31 -13.19
N LYS A 60 -29.33 22.70 -13.99
CA LYS A 60 -28.63 21.75 -14.86
C LYS A 60 -28.19 20.63 -13.93
N LEU A 61 -28.84 19.47 -14.03
CA LEU A 61 -28.19 18.22 -13.67
C LEU A 61 -27.07 18.05 -14.69
N THR A 62 -25.95 18.71 -14.42
CA THR A 62 -24.64 18.21 -14.83
C THR A 62 -24.59 16.80 -14.28
N LYS A 63 -24.86 15.80 -15.14
CA LYS A 63 -24.53 14.41 -14.82
C LYS A 63 -23.06 14.44 -14.41
N SER A 64 -22.78 14.20 -13.13
CA SER A 64 -21.42 14.06 -12.65
C SER A 64 -20.77 13.00 -13.52
N GLN A 65 -19.66 13.31 -14.17
CA GLN A 65 -18.95 12.29 -14.92
C GLN A 65 -18.62 11.15 -13.95
N PRO A 66 -18.76 9.88 -14.39
CA PRO A 66 -18.46 8.74 -13.53
C PRO A 66 -17.04 8.93 -12.99
N GLN A 67 -16.91 8.91 -11.67
CA GLN A 67 -15.58 9.01 -11.06
C GLN A 67 -14.81 7.72 -11.35
N PRO A 68 -13.49 7.79 -11.57
CA PRO A 68 -12.69 6.58 -11.69
C PRO A 68 -12.74 5.80 -10.37
N ILE A 69 -12.76 4.48 -10.50
CA ILE A 69 -12.60 3.53 -9.40
C ILE A 69 -11.17 3.01 -9.48
N PHE A 70 -10.45 3.12 -8.36
CA PHE A 70 -9.12 2.55 -8.19
C PHE A 70 -9.29 1.18 -7.53
N SER A 71 -8.67 0.15 -8.09
CA SER A 71 -8.81 -1.22 -7.58
C SER A 71 -7.46 -1.93 -7.54
N LEU A 72 -7.02 -2.33 -6.34
CA LEU A 72 -5.87 -3.20 -6.16
C LEU A 72 -6.29 -4.63 -6.54
N VAL A 73 -6.16 -4.96 -7.84
CA VAL A 73 -6.64 -6.21 -8.44
C VAL A 73 -5.66 -7.38 -8.27
N GLN A 74 -4.40 -7.09 -7.92
CA GLN A 74 -3.40 -8.10 -7.56
C GLN A 74 -2.56 -7.57 -6.40
N SER A 75 -2.27 -8.45 -5.43
CA SER A 75 -1.39 -8.16 -4.29
C SER A 75 -0.73 -9.45 -3.81
N PHE A 76 0.43 -9.77 -4.40
CA PHE A 76 1.17 -11.00 -4.12
C PHE A 76 2.54 -10.67 -3.53
N SER A 77 2.93 -11.41 -2.50
CA SER A 77 4.28 -11.43 -1.93
C SER A 77 4.69 -12.89 -1.74
N LEU A 78 5.93 -13.23 -2.08
CA LEU A 78 6.53 -14.54 -1.86
C LEU A 78 7.96 -14.37 -1.38
N GLN A 79 8.31 -15.06 -0.30
CA GLN A 79 9.67 -15.02 0.24
C GLN A 79 10.69 -15.75 -0.64
N LYS A 80 11.96 -15.43 -0.44
CA LYS A 80 13.16 -16.11 -0.93
C LYS A 80 13.09 -17.62 -0.68
N ALA A 81 13.37 -18.43 -1.69
CA ALA A 81 13.29 -19.89 -1.55
C ALA A 81 14.33 -20.38 -0.52
N GLY A 82 13.84 -21.03 0.53
CA GLY A 82 14.59 -21.44 1.72
C GLY A 82 14.05 -20.83 3.02
N ASN A 83 13.39 -19.67 2.94
CA ASN A 83 12.88 -18.92 4.08
C ASN A 83 11.38 -19.21 4.37
N ASP A 84 10.91 -18.83 5.55
CA ASP A 84 9.48 -18.71 5.87
C ASP A 84 8.90 -17.35 5.43
N ILE A 85 7.59 -17.25 5.17
CA ILE A 85 6.95 -15.98 4.79
C ILE A 85 7.05 -14.90 5.88
N THR A 86 7.22 -15.29 7.14
CA THR A 86 7.51 -14.36 8.25
C THR A 86 8.92 -13.76 8.19
N GLU A 87 9.84 -14.31 7.41
CA GLU A 87 11.19 -13.79 7.17
C GLU A 87 11.28 -12.84 5.96
N CYS A 88 10.23 -12.79 5.12
CA CYS A 88 10.13 -11.89 3.95
C CYS A 88 10.35 -10.41 4.34
N GLU A 89 11.34 -9.74 3.77
CA GLU A 89 11.75 -8.36 4.10
C GLU A 89 11.03 -7.31 3.25
N ASP A 90 10.44 -7.72 2.12
CA ASP A 90 9.44 -6.95 1.36
C ASP A 90 8.28 -6.46 2.25
N ALA A 91 7.90 -5.19 2.09
CA ALA A 91 6.75 -4.58 2.74
C ALA A 91 5.97 -3.67 1.78
N TRP A 92 4.65 -3.61 1.96
CA TRP A 92 3.77 -2.66 1.27
C TRP A 92 2.56 -2.29 2.13
N ASP A 93 1.97 -1.13 1.89
CA ASP A 93 0.71 -0.67 2.49
C ASP A 93 -0.03 0.23 1.49
N TYR A 94 -1.32 0.46 1.68
CA TYR A 94 -2.12 1.38 0.87
C TYR A 94 -3.17 2.13 1.70
N ALA A 95 -3.64 3.26 1.18
CA ALA A 95 -4.70 4.05 1.78
C ALA A 95 -5.58 4.70 0.70
N GLU A 96 -6.89 4.54 0.88
CA GLU A 96 -7.92 5.30 0.17
C GLU A 96 -8.27 6.55 0.97
N HIS A 97 -8.19 7.71 0.32
CA HIS A 97 -8.61 9.00 0.86
C HIS A 97 -9.65 9.61 -0.11
N ASP A 98 -10.52 10.52 0.35
CA ASP A 98 -11.73 11.04 -0.33
C ASP A 98 -11.63 11.35 -1.85
N ALA A 99 -10.44 11.69 -2.36
CA ALA A 99 -10.20 11.99 -3.78
C ALA A 99 -8.93 11.35 -4.36
N MET A 100 -8.33 10.36 -3.69
CA MET A 100 -7.02 9.81 -4.07
C MET A 100 -6.72 8.43 -3.46
N PHE A 101 -6.12 7.56 -4.28
CA PHE A 101 -5.52 6.30 -3.86
C PHE A 101 -4.01 6.50 -3.65
N VAL A 102 -3.46 6.00 -2.55
CA VAL A 102 -2.02 6.03 -2.26
C VAL A 102 -1.54 4.62 -1.93
N ILE A 103 -0.45 4.18 -2.54
CA ILE A 103 0.18 2.88 -2.29
C ILE A 103 1.69 3.04 -2.21
N ALA A 104 2.33 2.30 -1.31
CA ALA A 104 3.77 2.30 -1.12
C ALA A 104 4.31 0.88 -0.97
N MET A 105 5.55 0.70 -1.42
CA MET A 105 6.31 -0.56 -1.47
C MET A 105 7.75 -0.27 -1.03
N SER A 106 8.37 -1.25 -0.36
CA SER A 106 9.74 -1.18 0.12
C SER A 106 10.32 -2.59 0.22
N ASP A 107 11.58 -2.74 -0.13
CA ASP A 107 12.35 -3.98 -0.16
C ASP A 107 13.51 -3.83 0.83
N GLY A 108 13.60 -4.74 1.82
CA GLY A 108 14.50 -4.63 2.96
C GLY A 108 15.87 -5.28 2.71
N ALA A 109 16.96 -4.51 2.82
CA ALA A 109 18.29 -5.02 2.54
C ALA A 109 18.81 -5.98 3.65
N THR A 110 18.81 -7.28 3.32
CA THR A 110 19.10 -8.45 4.17
C THR A 110 20.40 -8.42 4.98
N GLU A 111 21.42 -7.66 4.53
CA GLU A 111 22.65 -7.52 5.32
C GLU A 111 22.42 -6.71 6.61
N SER A 112 21.43 -5.82 6.63
CA SER A 112 21.13 -4.95 7.77
C SER A 112 20.27 -5.66 8.84
N SER A 113 20.09 -5.05 10.02
CA SER A 113 19.13 -5.56 11.01
C SER A 113 17.95 -4.61 11.09
N PHE A 114 16.76 -5.17 11.28
CA PHE A 114 15.49 -4.45 11.24
C PHE A 114 15.14 -3.90 9.84
N ALA A 115 15.61 -4.54 8.77
CA ALA A 115 15.35 -4.12 7.38
C ALA A 115 13.85 -4.19 7.06
N LYS A 116 13.23 -5.35 7.35
CA LYS A 116 11.78 -5.57 7.28
C LYS A 116 10.97 -4.56 8.10
N GLU A 117 11.33 -4.34 9.36
CA GLU A 117 10.62 -3.40 10.23
C GLU A 117 10.75 -1.95 9.74
N TRP A 118 11.89 -1.58 9.16
CA TRP A 118 12.10 -0.27 8.56
C TRP A 118 11.32 -0.08 7.25
N ALA A 119 11.33 -1.10 6.37
CA ALA A 119 10.51 -1.14 5.16
C ALA A 119 9.01 -0.98 5.49
N SER A 120 8.53 -1.73 6.48
CA SER A 120 7.17 -1.69 7.00
C SER A 120 6.80 -0.32 7.59
N GLU A 121 7.64 0.26 8.44
CA GLU A 121 7.42 1.58 9.04
C GLU A 121 7.42 2.71 7.97
N MET A 122 8.27 2.61 6.93
CA MET A 122 8.26 3.54 5.80
C MET A 122 6.93 3.49 5.04
N VAL A 123 6.52 2.33 4.53
CA VAL A 123 5.30 2.23 3.71
C VAL A 123 4.05 2.57 4.53
N THR A 124 3.94 2.04 5.75
CA THR A 124 2.74 2.23 6.59
C THR A 124 2.57 3.65 7.08
N THR A 125 3.63 4.42 7.31
CA THR A 125 3.50 5.84 7.68
C THR A 125 3.37 6.76 6.48
N PHE A 126 3.97 6.41 5.33
CA PHE A 126 3.86 7.22 4.12
C PHE A 126 2.43 7.28 3.57
N VAL A 127 1.72 6.15 3.44
CA VAL A 127 0.37 6.14 2.84
C VAL A 127 -0.67 6.91 3.66
N LYS A 128 -0.37 7.14 4.94
CA LYS A 128 -1.22 7.89 5.89
C LYS A 128 -0.91 9.39 5.90
N ASP A 129 0.25 9.84 5.39
CA ASP A 129 0.65 11.25 5.29
C ASP A 129 0.53 11.78 3.86
N GLN A 130 -0.62 12.39 3.54
CA GLN A 130 -0.84 13.04 2.24
C GLN A 130 0.19 14.15 1.92
N SER A 131 0.84 14.74 2.94
CA SER A 131 1.82 15.82 2.77
C SER A 131 3.20 15.33 2.31
N ALA A 132 3.49 14.04 2.49
CA ALA A 132 4.78 13.42 2.17
C ALA A 132 5.15 13.51 0.67
N PHE A 133 4.17 13.59 -0.24
CA PHE A 133 4.43 13.78 -1.68
C PHE A 133 5.00 15.17 -2.04
N SER A 134 4.73 16.16 -1.19
CA SER A 134 5.16 17.57 -1.33
C SER A 134 6.36 17.91 -0.45
N HIS A 135 6.63 17.12 0.59
CA HIS A 135 7.64 17.39 1.62
C HIS A 135 8.42 16.12 2.01
N GLU A 136 8.74 15.27 1.05
CA GLU A 136 9.34 13.93 1.21
C GLU A 136 10.61 13.93 2.07
N THR A 137 11.49 14.92 1.89
CA THR A 137 12.72 15.09 2.69
C THR A 137 12.41 15.37 4.16
N ARG A 138 11.31 16.09 4.44
CA ARG A 138 10.85 16.35 5.81
C ARG A 138 10.17 15.11 6.39
N TRP A 139 9.24 14.51 5.67
CA TRP A 139 8.57 13.26 6.09
C TRP A 139 9.61 12.20 6.48
N LEU A 140 10.64 12.01 5.66
CA LEU A 140 11.72 11.06 5.95
C LEU A 140 12.56 11.48 7.17
N SER A 141 12.88 12.76 7.33
CA SER A 141 13.61 13.26 8.51
C SER A 141 12.81 13.08 9.81
N ASP A 142 11.51 13.36 9.77
CA ASP A 142 10.60 13.21 10.91
C ASP A 142 10.40 11.70 11.23
N LEU A 143 10.34 10.83 10.22
CA LEU A 143 10.34 9.37 10.36
C LEU A 143 11.66 8.81 10.94
N GLN A 144 12.82 9.18 10.39
CA GLN A 144 14.14 8.78 10.91
C GLN A 144 14.29 9.18 12.38
N THR A 145 13.81 10.37 12.75
CA THR A 145 13.80 10.83 14.15
C THR A 145 12.96 9.94 15.06
N ARG A 146 11.74 9.56 14.63
CA ARG A 146 10.88 8.62 15.37
C ARG A 146 11.53 7.24 15.53
N TRP A 147 12.15 6.72 14.45
CA TRP A 147 12.86 5.44 14.49
C TRP A 147 14.02 5.43 15.51
N GLN A 148 14.86 6.47 15.51
CA GLN A 148 15.97 6.55 16.47
C GLN A 148 15.48 6.65 17.93
N SER A 149 14.34 7.31 18.17
CA SER A 149 13.71 7.31 19.50
C SER A 149 13.24 5.91 19.89
N TRP A 150 12.46 5.25 19.03
CA TRP A 150 11.97 3.88 19.25
C TRP A 150 13.11 2.88 19.50
N LEU A 151 14.18 2.95 18.70
CA LEU A 151 15.36 2.08 18.84
C LEU A 151 16.13 2.33 20.14
N SER A 152 16.11 3.57 20.65
CA SER A 152 16.76 3.89 21.94
C SER A 152 16.11 3.13 23.11
N GLU A 153 14.79 2.99 23.08
CA GLU A 153 13.94 2.34 24.08
C GLU A 153 14.02 0.80 24.05
N GLN A 154 14.41 0.20 22.92
CA GLN A 154 14.44 -1.26 22.78
C GLN A 154 15.49 -1.92 23.68
N LYS A 155 15.03 -2.95 24.42
CA LYS A 155 15.82 -3.78 25.35
C LYS A 155 16.61 -4.87 24.62
N LEU A 156 17.38 -4.48 23.61
CA LEU A 156 18.18 -5.38 22.79
C LEU A 156 19.47 -5.84 23.52
N PRO A 157 19.91 -7.09 23.34
CA PRO A 157 21.26 -7.53 23.68
C PRO A 157 22.33 -6.63 23.03
N TRP A 158 23.49 -6.47 23.67
CA TRP A 158 24.50 -5.48 23.25
C TRP A 158 24.97 -5.65 21.80
N PHE A 159 25.05 -6.88 21.28
CA PHE A 159 25.43 -7.17 19.89
C PHE A 159 24.33 -6.77 18.90
N ALA A 160 23.06 -7.07 19.22
CA ALA A 160 21.91 -6.65 18.42
C ALA A 160 21.75 -5.12 18.44
N LYS A 161 21.99 -4.47 19.60
CA LYS A 161 21.99 -3.00 19.69
C LYS A 161 23.10 -2.38 18.83
N ARG A 162 24.29 -2.99 18.76
CA ARG A 162 25.35 -2.56 17.83
C ARG A 162 24.97 -2.75 16.36
N LYS A 163 24.39 -3.89 15.95
CA LYS A 163 23.97 -4.07 14.54
C LYS A 163 22.84 -3.11 14.16
N ALA A 164 21.87 -2.86 15.05
CA ALA A 164 20.84 -1.85 14.84
C ALA A 164 21.39 -0.41 14.72
N GLN A 165 22.47 -0.09 15.46
CA GLN A 165 23.16 1.21 15.38
C GLN A 165 23.96 1.41 14.07
N GLN A 166 24.20 0.37 13.28
CA GLN A 166 24.73 0.51 11.91
C GLN A 166 23.66 0.98 10.92
N GLY A 167 22.39 0.90 11.33
CA GLY A 167 21.21 1.27 10.57
C GLY A 167 20.55 0.08 9.87
N ALA A 168 19.24 0.19 9.66
CA ALA A 168 18.53 -0.61 8.69
C ALA A 168 18.48 0.15 7.36
N TYR A 169 18.41 -0.56 6.24
CA TYR A 169 18.37 0.02 4.90
C TYR A 169 17.33 -0.71 4.06
N ALA A 170 16.57 0.03 3.25
CA ALA A 170 15.55 -0.54 2.38
C ALA A 170 15.33 0.37 1.15
N THR A 171 14.78 -0.16 0.06
CA THR A 171 14.29 0.67 -1.04
C THR A 171 13.06 1.45 -0.60
N PHE A 172 12.58 2.37 -1.43
CA PHE A 172 11.26 2.94 -1.27
C PHE A 172 10.65 3.26 -2.63
N LEU A 173 9.41 2.87 -2.86
CA LEU A 173 8.59 3.24 -4.01
C LEU A 173 7.21 3.65 -3.52
N SER A 174 6.65 4.73 -4.05
CA SER A 174 5.24 5.05 -3.84
C SER A 174 4.57 5.61 -5.08
N LEU A 175 3.25 5.44 -5.12
CA LEU A 175 2.36 5.95 -6.16
C LEU A 175 1.15 6.61 -5.49
N GLN A 176 0.79 7.80 -5.96
CA GLN A 176 -0.47 8.48 -5.70
C GLN A 176 -1.23 8.64 -7.03
N VAL A 177 -2.49 8.23 -7.06
CA VAL A 177 -3.42 8.48 -8.17
C VAL A 177 -4.61 9.27 -7.63
N ARG A 178 -4.95 10.39 -8.27
CA ARG A 178 -6.06 11.27 -7.88
C ARG A 178 -7.28 11.03 -8.75
N ALA A 179 -8.47 11.37 -8.25
CA ALA A 179 -9.75 11.24 -8.95
C ALA A 179 -9.83 12.00 -10.29
N ASP A 180 -8.97 13.01 -10.52
CA ASP A 180 -8.84 13.70 -11.81
C ASP A 180 -7.98 12.94 -12.84
N LEU A 181 -7.43 11.77 -12.48
CA LEU A 181 -6.42 10.98 -13.19
C LEU A 181 -5.03 11.63 -13.33
N SER A 182 -4.69 12.62 -12.50
CA SER A 182 -3.27 12.94 -12.27
C SER A 182 -2.64 11.91 -11.34
N TRP A 183 -1.38 11.57 -11.58
CA TRP A 183 -0.62 10.69 -10.71
C TRP A 183 0.82 11.18 -10.50
N GLN A 184 1.39 10.79 -9.37
CA GLN A 184 2.77 11.09 -8.98
C GLN A 184 3.38 9.84 -8.34
N ALA A 185 4.63 9.54 -8.69
CA ALA A 185 5.43 8.52 -8.03
C ALA A 185 6.71 9.11 -7.44
N ILE A 186 7.20 8.49 -6.36
CA ILE A 186 8.46 8.82 -5.68
C ILE A 186 9.23 7.52 -5.49
N ALA A 187 10.54 7.51 -5.76
CA ALA A 187 11.37 6.33 -5.58
C ALA A 187 12.76 6.63 -5.02
N VAL A 188 13.32 5.65 -4.29
CA VAL A 188 14.71 5.54 -3.86
C VAL A 188 15.08 4.05 -3.99
N GLY A 189 16.01 3.74 -4.89
CA GLY A 189 16.40 2.37 -5.19
C GLY A 189 15.82 1.88 -6.52
N ASP A 190 15.50 0.60 -6.59
CA ASP A 190 15.22 -0.15 -7.82
C ASP A 190 13.91 -0.96 -7.80
N SER A 191 13.15 -0.96 -6.71
CA SER A 191 11.73 -1.36 -6.75
C SER A 191 10.97 -0.46 -7.74
N CYS A 192 10.27 -1.06 -8.69
CA CYS A 192 9.79 -0.39 -9.90
C CYS A 192 8.27 -0.25 -10.00
N LEU A 193 7.87 0.89 -10.57
CA LEU A 193 6.56 1.16 -11.12
C LEU A 193 6.57 0.95 -12.64
N PHE A 194 5.59 0.22 -13.16
CA PHE A 194 5.31 0.11 -14.59
C PHE A 194 3.89 0.59 -14.89
N VAL A 195 3.77 1.63 -15.72
CA VAL A 195 2.49 2.14 -16.21
C VAL A 195 2.17 1.46 -17.53
N VAL A 196 1.07 0.71 -17.59
CA VAL A 196 0.70 -0.17 -18.70
C VAL A 196 -0.69 0.18 -19.20
N ARG A 197 -0.86 0.22 -20.53
CA ARG A 197 -2.14 0.44 -21.21
C ARG A 197 -2.22 -0.51 -22.40
N ASP A 198 -3.34 -1.20 -22.59
CA ASP A 198 -3.55 -2.11 -23.72
C ASP A 198 -2.40 -3.14 -23.90
N ARG A 199 -1.88 -3.67 -22.79
CA ARG A 199 -0.68 -4.54 -22.71
C ARG A 199 0.60 -3.95 -23.34
N CYS A 200 0.71 -2.63 -23.38
CA CYS A 200 1.87 -1.91 -23.86
C CYS A 200 2.45 -1.05 -22.73
N LEU A 201 3.75 -1.18 -22.46
CA LEU A 201 4.43 -0.32 -21.48
C LEU A 201 4.36 1.14 -21.95
N GLN A 202 3.82 2.01 -21.10
CA GLN A 202 3.80 3.45 -21.33
C GLN A 202 5.01 4.12 -20.67
N GLN A 203 5.42 3.62 -19.49
CA GLN A 203 6.55 4.14 -18.72
C GLN A 203 7.01 3.15 -17.64
N SER A 204 8.32 2.99 -17.43
CA SER A 204 8.91 2.42 -16.22
C SER A 204 9.57 3.51 -15.34
N PHE A 205 9.70 3.27 -14.05
CA PHE A 205 10.33 4.17 -13.08
C PHE A 205 10.68 3.41 -11.79
N PRO A 206 11.82 3.66 -11.12
CA PRO A 206 12.89 4.56 -11.53
C PRO A 206 13.81 3.97 -12.61
N VAL A 207 13.95 2.63 -12.64
CA VAL A 207 14.83 1.90 -13.56
C VAL A 207 14.23 1.83 -14.98
N GLN A 208 15.08 1.72 -16.00
CA GLN A 208 14.69 1.65 -17.42
C GLN A 208 15.21 0.39 -18.13
N HIS A 209 16.30 -0.21 -17.66
CA HIS A 209 16.93 -1.39 -18.26
C HIS A 209 17.26 -2.49 -17.24
N SER A 210 17.19 -3.76 -17.66
CA SER A 210 17.40 -4.90 -16.77
C SER A 210 18.85 -5.06 -16.26
N ASN A 211 19.79 -4.29 -16.84
CA ASN A 211 21.21 -4.25 -16.48
C ASN A 211 21.56 -3.16 -15.45
N GLU A 212 20.59 -2.34 -15.02
CA GLU A 212 20.76 -1.36 -13.94
C GLU A 212 20.54 -1.98 -12.55
N PHE A 213 19.82 -3.12 -12.47
CA PHE A 213 19.64 -3.89 -11.24
C PHE A 213 20.95 -4.55 -10.79
N GLY A 214 21.17 -4.59 -9.47
CA GLY A 214 22.32 -5.26 -8.87
C GLY A 214 22.51 -4.88 -7.41
N ASN A 215 23.49 -5.49 -6.75
CA ASN A 215 23.64 -5.54 -5.29
C ASN A 215 23.98 -4.20 -4.58
N SER A 216 23.70 -3.04 -5.16
CA SER A 216 24.03 -1.72 -4.58
C SER A 216 23.12 -0.58 -5.08
N PRO A 217 21.78 -0.69 -4.96
CA PRO A 217 20.88 0.42 -5.24
C PRO A 217 21.06 1.58 -4.24
N ASN A 218 20.47 2.74 -4.52
CA ASN A 218 20.33 3.78 -3.50
C ASN A 218 19.28 3.31 -2.47
N LEU A 219 19.67 3.15 -1.20
CA LEU A 219 18.76 2.69 -0.14
C LEU A 219 18.45 3.81 0.86
N VAL A 220 17.20 3.86 1.33
CA VAL A 220 16.78 4.71 2.44
C VAL A 220 17.26 4.06 3.74
N GLY A 221 18.21 4.70 4.43
CA GLY A 221 18.68 4.27 5.74
C GLY A 221 17.85 4.84 6.90
N THR A 222 17.89 4.17 8.05
CA THR A 222 17.29 4.67 9.32
C THR A 222 18.02 5.87 9.94
N SER A 223 19.07 6.36 9.29
CA SER A 223 19.84 7.55 9.65
C SER A 223 20.09 8.41 8.39
N SER A 224 20.33 9.71 8.59
CA SER A 224 20.33 10.76 7.56
C SER A 224 21.54 10.72 6.61
N ASN A 225 21.67 9.62 5.85
CA ASN A 225 22.82 9.31 4.98
C ASN A 225 22.47 9.28 3.47
N LEU A 226 21.23 9.60 3.08
CA LEU A 226 20.86 9.68 1.66
C LEU A 226 21.70 10.73 0.91
N ARG A 227 22.20 10.35 -0.27
CA ARG A 227 22.91 11.29 -1.14
C ARG A 227 21.91 12.28 -1.75
N LYS A 228 22.34 13.52 -1.94
CA LYS A 228 21.52 14.55 -2.58
C LYS A 228 21.17 14.10 -4.00
N GLY A 229 19.88 13.93 -4.28
CA GLY A 229 19.37 13.43 -5.56
C GLY A 229 19.03 11.94 -5.60
N SER A 230 19.23 11.18 -4.51
CA SER A 230 18.79 9.77 -4.43
C SER A 230 17.26 9.61 -4.43
N ILE A 231 16.50 10.65 -4.06
CA ILE A 231 15.04 10.67 -4.15
C ILE A 231 14.63 11.14 -5.55
N LEU A 232 14.10 10.22 -6.34
CA LEU A 232 13.57 10.46 -7.67
C LEU A 232 12.06 10.71 -7.59
N LYS A 233 11.54 11.50 -8.53
CA LYS A 233 10.11 11.73 -8.71
C LYS A 233 9.72 11.67 -10.17
N VAL A 234 8.50 11.25 -10.45
CA VAL A 234 7.86 11.43 -11.76
C VAL A 234 6.38 11.69 -11.61
N LEU A 235 5.78 12.38 -12.59
CA LEU A 235 4.36 12.72 -12.62
C LEU A 235 3.79 12.38 -13.99
N GLY A 236 2.50 12.07 -14.05
CA GLY A 236 1.83 11.79 -15.30
C GLY A 236 0.31 11.95 -15.25
N LYS A 237 -0.32 11.55 -16.36
CA LYS A 237 -1.77 11.53 -16.51
C LYS A 237 -2.20 10.14 -16.96
N ALA A 238 -3.13 9.54 -16.22
CA ALA A 238 -3.68 8.23 -16.52
C ALA A 238 -4.94 8.33 -17.41
N ARG A 239 -5.45 7.16 -17.82
CA ARG A 239 -6.74 6.93 -18.48
C ARG A 239 -7.45 5.77 -17.77
N GLY A 240 -8.76 5.63 -17.98
CA GLY A 240 -9.44 4.38 -17.65
C GLY A 240 -8.88 3.23 -18.49
N GLY A 241 -8.72 2.05 -17.89
CA GLY A 241 -8.01 0.91 -18.46
C GLY A 241 -6.49 0.91 -18.25
N ASP A 242 -5.92 1.98 -17.67
CA ASP A 242 -4.51 1.97 -17.27
C ASP A 242 -4.30 1.07 -16.03
N ARG A 243 -3.21 0.30 -16.05
CA ARG A 243 -2.71 -0.50 -14.93
C ARG A 243 -1.36 0.02 -14.45
N PHE A 244 -1.18 0.03 -13.15
CA PHE A 244 0.05 0.43 -12.47
C PHE A 244 0.56 -0.80 -11.70
N TYR A 245 1.57 -1.46 -12.24
CA TYR A 245 2.24 -2.56 -11.55
C TYR A 245 3.36 -1.99 -10.67
N LEU A 246 3.38 -2.31 -9.38
CA LEU A 246 4.50 -2.07 -8.48
C LEU A 246 5.19 -3.40 -8.20
N ALA A 247 6.52 -3.43 -8.25
CA ALA A 247 7.33 -4.64 -8.25
C ALA A 247 8.63 -4.46 -7.46
N THR A 248 9.01 -5.42 -6.61
CA THR A 248 10.36 -5.49 -6.01
C THR A 248 11.37 -6.07 -7.00
N ASP A 249 12.67 -5.99 -6.68
CA ASP A 249 13.76 -6.01 -7.67
C ASP A 249 13.72 -7.23 -8.61
N ALA A 250 13.50 -8.41 -8.05
CA ALA A 250 13.59 -9.68 -8.75
C ALA A 250 12.55 -9.78 -9.88
N ILE A 251 11.29 -9.45 -9.59
CA ILE A 251 10.20 -9.48 -10.58
C ILE A 251 10.21 -8.25 -11.48
N ALA A 252 10.68 -7.09 -11.01
CA ALA A 252 10.92 -5.91 -11.86
C ALA A 252 12.00 -6.19 -12.93
N CYS A 253 13.11 -6.81 -12.53
CA CYS A 253 14.19 -7.22 -13.41
C CYS A 253 13.73 -8.29 -14.42
N TRP A 254 12.90 -9.26 -13.99
CA TRP A 254 12.27 -10.23 -14.90
C TRP A 254 11.35 -9.54 -15.93
N ILE A 255 10.49 -8.60 -15.51
CA ILE A 255 9.62 -7.82 -16.40
C ILE A 255 10.44 -7.11 -17.48
N MET A 256 11.53 -6.43 -17.11
CA MET A 256 12.39 -5.75 -18.08
C MET A 256 13.08 -6.72 -19.04
N LYS A 257 13.60 -7.86 -18.56
CA LYS A 257 14.17 -8.91 -19.42
C LYS A 257 13.17 -9.44 -20.44
N GLN A 258 11.90 -9.59 -20.09
CA GLN A 258 10.86 -9.97 -21.05
C GLN A 258 10.67 -8.91 -22.14
N LEU A 259 10.57 -7.63 -21.75
CA LEU A 259 10.37 -6.52 -22.68
C LEU A 259 11.57 -6.36 -23.64
N GLU A 260 12.80 -6.47 -23.13
CA GLU A 260 14.04 -6.45 -23.90
C GLU A 260 14.13 -7.65 -24.86
N ALA A 261 13.62 -8.81 -24.47
CA ALA A 261 13.45 -10.00 -25.32
C ALA A 261 12.24 -9.92 -26.28
N ASN A 262 11.60 -8.75 -26.41
CA ASN A 262 10.40 -8.50 -27.22
C ASN A 262 9.19 -9.41 -26.85
N GLN A 263 9.17 -9.92 -25.62
CA GLN A 263 8.04 -10.64 -25.04
C GLN A 263 7.06 -9.68 -24.35
N ASN A 264 5.83 -10.15 -24.12
CA ASN A 264 4.80 -9.38 -23.42
C ASN A 264 4.57 -9.96 -22.02
N PRO A 265 5.21 -9.43 -20.95
CA PRO A 265 5.06 -9.97 -19.61
C PRO A 265 3.63 -9.85 -19.07
N TRP A 266 2.90 -8.81 -19.49
CA TRP A 266 1.53 -8.53 -19.03
C TRP A 266 0.57 -9.67 -19.34
N VAL A 267 0.73 -10.35 -20.49
CA VAL A 267 -0.06 -11.55 -20.85
C VAL A 267 0.09 -12.68 -19.81
N LYS A 268 1.25 -12.82 -19.16
CA LYS A 268 1.46 -13.79 -18.08
C LYS A 268 1.00 -13.24 -16.73
N LEU A 269 1.31 -11.98 -16.41
CA LEU A 269 0.91 -11.36 -15.14
C LEU A 269 -0.62 -11.33 -14.97
N GLU A 270 -1.37 -11.07 -16.03
CA GLU A 270 -2.85 -11.07 -16.02
C GLU A 270 -3.49 -12.44 -15.74
N GLN A 271 -2.72 -13.54 -15.81
CA GLN A 271 -3.22 -14.90 -15.51
C GLN A 271 -3.10 -15.26 -14.01
N LEU A 272 -2.53 -14.37 -13.20
CA LEU A 272 -2.26 -14.58 -11.79
C LEU A 272 -3.37 -13.92 -10.97
N ASP A 273 -4.38 -14.71 -10.61
CA ASP A 273 -5.57 -14.28 -9.85
C ASP A 273 -5.49 -14.62 -8.35
N VAL A 274 -4.61 -15.55 -7.95
CA VAL A 274 -4.41 -16.00 -6.56
C VAL A 274 -2.94 -16.22 -6.24
N SER A 275 -2.57 -16.03 -4.97
CA SER A 275 -1.19 -16.14 -4.46
C SER A 275 -0.55 -17.50 -4.76
N ASP A 276 -1.30 -18.60 -4.73
CA ASP A 276 -0.76 -19.94 -5.03
C ASP A 276 -0.25 -20.07 -6.47
N LYS A 277 -0.93 -19.44 -7.44
CA LYS A 277 -0.48 -19.43 -8.84
C LYS A 277 0.75 -18.54 -9.02
N PHE A 278 0.82 -17.42 -8.31
CA PHE A 278 2.02 -16.57 -8.27
C PHE A 278 3.19 -17.35 -7.65
N ALA A 279 2.99 -17.98 -6.49
CA ALA A 279 4.00 -18.75 -5.78
C ALA A 279 4.57 -19.91 -6.61
N ALA A 280 3.70 -20.72 -7.22
CA ALA A 280 4.12 -21.81 -8.10
C ALA A 280 4.93 -21.30 -9.31
N TRP A 281 4.51 -20.19 -9.92
CA TRP A 281 5.18 -19.61 -11.08
C TRP A 281 6.52 -18.94 -10.75
N ILE A 282 6.62 -18.19 -9.65
CA ILE A 282 7.92 -17.60 -9.24
C ILE A 282 8.92 -18.72 -8.89
N ASN A 283 8.49 -19.80 -8.25
CA ASN A 283 9.36 -20.95 -8.00
C ASN A 283 9.78 -21.66 -9.31
N GLU A 284 8.88 -21.80 -10.28
CA GLU A 284 9.21 -22.29 -11.64
C GLU A 284 10.29 -21.41 -12.32
N LEU A 285 10.21 -20.07 -12.19
CA LEU A 285 11.23 -19.15 -12.68
C LEU A 285 12.56 -19.30 -11.92
N ARG A 286 12.53 -19.50 -10.60
CA ARG A 286 13.73 -19.69 -9.75
C ARG A 286 14.46 -20.99 -10.11
N ASP A 287 13.72 -22.09 -10.30
CA ASP A 287 14.26 -23.39 -10.74
C ASP A 287 14.93 -23.29 -12.11
N ARG A 288 14.33 -22.56 -13.06
CA ARG A 288 14.93 -22.28 -14.37
C ARG A 288 16.02 -21.19 -14.36
N ARG A 289 16.21 -20.51 -13.22
CA ARG A 289 17.14 -19.36 -13.04
C ARG A 289 16.82 -18.16 -13.94
N GLU A 290 15.55 -17.99 -14.29
CA GLU A 290 15.04 -16.86 -15.07
C GLU A 290 14.78 -15.62 -14.19
N ILE A 291 14.63 -15.82 -12.88
CA ILE A 291 14.54 -14.79 -11.84
C ILE A 291 15.62 -15.03 -10.77
N VAL A 292 15.99 -13.99 -10.04
CA VAL A 292 16.87 -14.11 -8.86
C VAL A 292 16.12 -14.84 -7.74
N ASN A 293 16.83 -15.66 -6.94
CA ASN A 293 16.25 -16.17 -5.71
C ASN A 293 16.33 -15.11 -4.62
N ASP A 294 15.38 -14.18 -4.64
CA ASP A 294 15.17 -13.19 -3.59
C ASP A 294 13.68 -13.10 -3.22
N ASP A 295 13.33 -12.28 -2.24
CA ASP A 295 11.93 -11.94 -1.97
C ASP A 295 11.27 -11.33 -3.22
N THR A 296 9.96 -11.44 -3.35
CA THR A 296 9.28 -11.12 -4.60
C THR A 296 7.83 -10.68 -4.38
N THR A 297 7.60 -9.37 -4.49
CA THR A 297 6.27 -8.75 -4.37
C THR A 297 5.84 -8.09 -5.68
N LEU A 298 4.58 -8.32 -6.06
CA LEU A 298 3.92 -7.73 -7.22
C LEU A 298 2.52 -7.24 -6.82
N LEU A 299 2.27 -5.95 -7.03
CA LEU A 299 0.98 -5.29 -6.81
C LEU A 299 0.48 -4.75 -8.15
N CYS A 300 -0.82 -4.83 -8.44
CA CYS A 300 -1.42 -4.19 -9.62
C CYS A 300 -2.63 -3.33 -9.22
N LEU A 301 -2.51 -2.02 -9.42
CA LEU A 301 -3.61 -1.07 -9.31
C LEU A 301 -4.20 -0.83 -10.70
N GLU A 302 -5.48 -1.11 -10.89
CA GLU A 302 -6.23 -0.84 -12.12
C GLU A 302 -7.15 0.39 -11.95
N ILE A 303 -7.27 1.20 -13.00
CA ILE A 303 -8.19 2.33 -13.07
C ILE A 303 -9.40 1.94 -13.92
N ASN A 304 -10.51 1.65 -13.26
CA ASN A 304 -11.78 1.34 -13.90
C ASN A 304 -12.74 2.53 -13.82
N TYR A 305 -13.85 2.45 -14.56
CA TYR A 305 -15.02 3.31 -14.36
C TYR A 305 -16.22 2.43 -13.96
N PRO A 306 -17.16 2.91 -13.14
CA PRO A 306 -18.42 2.21 -12.91
C PRO A 306 -19.14 2.05 -14.26
N GLU A 307 -19.62 0.85 -14.54
CA GLU A 307 -20.45 0.61 -15.73
C GLU A 307 -21.65 1.57 -15.71
N ILE A 308 -21.78 2.39 -16.75
CA ILE A 308 -23.00 3.16 -16.96
C ILE A 308 -24.06 2.15 -17.40
N GLN A 309 -24.79 1.60 -16.44
CA GLN A 309 -26.00 0.83 -16.72
C GLN A 309 -26.92 1.69 -17.60
N ALA A 310 -27.00 1.32 -18.88
CA ALA A 310 -27.88 1.99 -19.83
C ALA A 310 -29.32 1.65 -19.44
N THR A 311 -29.95 2.53 -18.65
CA THR A 311 -31.37 2.42 -18.31
C THR A 311 -32.17 2.52 -19.60
N THR A 312 -32.66 1.38 -20.08
CA THR A 312 -33.45 1.28 -21.32
C THR A 312 -34.85 1.85 -21.08
N LEU A 313 -34.95 3.17 -21.19
CA LEU A 313 -36.15 4.03 -21.23
C LEU A 313 -37.23 3.73 -20.16
#